data_AF-A0A9Q3GPB1-F1
#
_entry.id   AF-A0A9Q3GPB1-F1
#
_cell.length_a   1.000
_cell.length_b   1.000
_cell.length_c   1.000
_cell.angle_alpha   90.00
_cell.angle_beta   90.00
_cell.angle_gamma   90.00
#
_symmetry.space_group_name_H-M   'P 1'
#
loop_
_entity.id
_entity.type
_entity.pdbx_description
1 polymer ?
#
loop_
_entity_poly.entity_id
_entity_poly.type
_entity_poly.pdbx_seq_one_letter_code
_entity_poly.pdbx_strand_id
1 'polypeptide(L)'
;MLRRPPYPESLETRKEIEKHVNEVVDMDVIRKIEHNEIVEITTPVLITWHDGNSRLCGDFRALNNYTKADRYPIPRIPHALDKL
;
A
#
# COMPACT_ATOMS: atom_id res chain seq x y z
N MET A 1 -15.28 5.26 6.53
CA MET A 1 -15.03 4.11 7.44
C MET A 1 -13.63 3.58 7.18
N LEU A 2 -12.79 3.47 8.22
CA LEU A 2 -11.37 3.08 8.09
C LEU A 2 -11.16 1.56 8.05
N ARG A 3 -12.16 0.78 8.45
CA ARG A 3 -12.23 -0.65 8.16
C ARG A 3 -12.94 -0.86 6.85
N ARG A 4 -12.25 -1.46 5.88
CA ARG A 4 -12.80 -1.85 4.58
C ARG A 4 -12.55 -3.34 4.33
N PRO A 5 -13.53 -4.06 3.77
CA PRO A 5 -13.33 -5.44 3.37
C PRO A 5 -12.36 -5.51 2.17
N PRO A 6 -11.72 -6.66 1.95
CA PRO A 6 -10.97 -6.93 0.72
C PRO A 6 -11.86 -6.78 -0.52
N TYR A 7 -11.28 -6.39 -1.64
CA TYR A 7 -11.99 -6.38 -2.92
C TYR A 7 -12.22 -7.81 -3.43
N PRO A 8 -13.34 -8.08 -4.13
CA PRO A 8 -13.51 -9.33 -4.85
C PRO A 8 -12.49 -9.42 -5.98
N GLU A 9 -11.76 -10.53 -6.03
CA GLU A 9 -10.66 -10.73 -6.99
C GLU A 9 -10.75 -12.09 -7.67
N SER A 10 -10.20 -12.16 -8.89
CA SER A 10 -10.07 -13.42 -9.63
C SER A 10 -9.07 -14.36 -8.94
N LEU A 11 -9.10 -15.65 -9.29
CA LEU A 11 -8.13 -16.62 -8.76
C LEU A 11 -6.69 -16.28 -9.18
N GLU A 12 -6.51 -15.75 -10.39
CA GLU A 12 -5.20 -15.31 -10.89
C GLU A 12 -4.69 -14.12 -10.07
N THR A 13 -5.52 -13.11 -9.87
CA THR A 13 -5.17 -11.95 -9.06
C THR A 13 -4.84 -12.33 -7.62
N ARG A 14 -5.59 -13.27 -7.02
CA ARG A 14 -5.30 -13.75 -5.66
C ARG A 14 -3.93 -14.42 -5.54
N LYS A 15 -3.52 -15.22 -6.53
CA LYS A 15 -2.19 -15.84 -6.55
C LYS A 15 -1.09 -14.78 -6.59
N GLU A 16 -1.28 -13.74 -7.39
CA GLU A 16 -0.33 -12.62 -7.45
C GLU A 16 -0.30 -11.84 -6.14
N ILE A 17 -1.46 -11.59 -5.50
CA ILE A 17 -1.52 -10.97 -4.17
C ILE A 17 -0.72 -11.80 -3.17
N GLU A 18 -0.94 -13.11 -3.09
CA GLU A 18 -0.23 -14.00 -2.16
C GLU A 18 1.27 -14.00 -2.42
N LYS A 19 1.69 -14.05 -3.68
CA LYS A 19 3.10 -13.95 -4.07
C LYS A 19 3.73 -12.66 -3.56
N HIS A 20 3.16 -11.50 -3.88
CA HIS A 20 3.69 -10.19 -3.47
C HIS A 20 3.66 -10.02 -1.95
N VAL A 21 2.60 -10.50 -1.27
CA VAL A 21 2.50 -10.45 0.19
C VAL A 21 3.62 -11.26 0.84
N ASN A 22 3.91 -12.46 0.35
CA ASN A 22 5.00 -13.27 0.89
C ASN A 22 6.36 -12.57 0.68
N GLU A 23 6.60 -11.99 -0.50
CA GLU A 23 7.82 -11.22 -0.77
C GLU A 23 8.02 -10.08 0.23
N VAL A 24 6.98 -9.29 0.52
CA VAL A 24 7.10 -8.17 1.47
C VAL A 24 7.14 -8.61 2.95
N VAL A 25 6.62 -9.80 3.27
CA VAL A 25 6.79 -10.44 4.59
C VAL A 25 8.22 -10.92 4.77
N ASP A 26 8.80 -11.56 3.75
CA ASP A 26 10.19 -12.05 3.77
C ASP A 26 11.20 -10.90 3.85
N MET A 27 10.85 -9.74 3.28
CA MET A 27 11.60 -8.49 3.40
C MET A 27 11.42 -7.77 4.75
N ASP A 28 10.62 -8.32 5.67
CA ASP A 28 10.29 -7.73 6.99
C ASP A 28 9.65 -6.32 6.89
N VAL A 29 8.94 -6.05 5.78
CA VAL A 29 8.23 -4.77 5.56
C VAL A 29 6.85 -4.79 6.22
N ILE A 30 6.20 -5.96 6.21
CA ILE A 30 4.91 -6.19 6.87
C ILE A 30 4.96 -7.48 7.69
N ARG A 31 4.05 -7.59 8.66
CA ARG A 31 3.87 -8.80 9.46
C ARG A 31 2.41 -9.22 9.51
N LYS A 32 2.20 -10.49 9.83
CA LYS A 32 0.88 -10.99 10.21
C LYS A 32 0.46 -10.36 11.54
N ILE A 33 -0.81 -10.01 11.63
CA ILE A 33 -1.44 -9.54 12.86
C ILE A 33 -2.01 -10.75 13.59
N GLU A 34 -1.72 -10.86 14.88
CA GLU A 34 -2.20 -11.95 15.72
C GLU A 34 -3.67 -11.76 16.13
N HIS A 35 -4.33 -12.86 16.47
CA HIS A 35 -5.77 -12.90 16.76
C HIS A 35 -6.17 -12.03 17.96
N ASN A 36 -5.22 -11.73 18.86
CA ASN A 36 -5.44 -10.92 20.06
C ASN A 36 -5.20 -9.42 19.83
N GLU A 37 -4.74 -9.01 18.65
CA GLU A 37 -4.46 -7.60 18.35
C GLU A 37 -5.71 -6.87 17.84
N ILE A 38 -5.92 -5.65 18.33
CA ILE A 38 -7.05 -4.82 17.92
C ILE A 38 -6.67 -4.05 16.65
N VAL A 39 -7.39 -4.30 15.56
CA VAL A 39 -7.14 -3.65 14.26
C VAL A 39 -8.18 -2.58 13.97
N GLU A 40 -7.87 -1.30 14.14
CA GLU A 40 -8.84 -0.21 13.91
C GLU A 40 -8.95 0.20 12.43
N ILE A 41 -7.92 -0.10 11.63
CA ILE A 41 -7.79 0.34 10.24
C ILE A 41 -7.45 -0.86 9.38
N THR A 42 -8.16 -1.02 8.25
CA THR A 42 -7.83 -2.04 7.25
C THR A 42 -7.74 -1.39 5.87
N THR A 43 -6.62 -1.60 5.20
CA THR A 43 -6.38 -1.13 3.83
C THR A 43 -6.51 -2.32 2.88
N PRO A 44 -7.50 -2.34 1.98
CA PRO A 44 -7.58 -3.39 0.97
C PRO A 44 -6.45 -3.20 -0.04
N VAL A 45 -5.94 -4.30 -0.56
CA VAL A 45 -4.89 -4.34 -1.59
C VAL A 45 -5.48 -4.81 -2.91
N LEU A 46 -4.84 -4.40 -4.00
CA LEU A 46 -5.15 -4.81 -5.36
C LEU A 46 -3.85 -5.04 -6.16
N ILE A 47 -3.95 -5.72 -7.29
CA ILE A 47 -2.84 -5.87 -8.23
C ILE A 47 -3.01 -4.89 -9.38
N THR A 48 -1.95 -4.17 -9.70
CA THR A 48 -1.86 -3.37 -10.93
C THR A 48 -0.87 -4.02 -11.89
N TRP A 49 -1.25 -4.12 -13.15
CA TRP A 49 -0.43 -4.71 -14.21
C TRP A 49 0.18 -3.63 -15.10
N HIS A 50 1.46 -3.78 -15.42
CA HIS A 50 2.17 -2.90 -16.34
C HIS A 50 3.34 -3.64 -16.98
N ASP A 51 3.42 -3.62 -18.31
CA ASP A 51 4.50 -4.28 -19.09
C ASP A 51 4.76 -5.73 -18.67
N GLY A 52 3.70 -6.51 -18.45
CA GLY A 52 3.79 -7.91 -18.03
C GLY A 52 4.18 -8.13 -16.56
N ASN A 53 4.42 -7.06 -15.80
CA ASN A 53 4.71 -7.13 -14.37
C ASN A 53 3.49 -6.75 -13.54
N SER A 54 3.31 -7.43 -12.41
CA SER A 54 2.30 -7.15 -11.40
C SER A 54 2.91 -6.34 -10.24
N ARG A 55 2.11 -5.46 -9.63
CA ARG A 55 2.47 -4.71 -8.42
C ARG A 55 1.34 -4.72 -7.42
N LEU A 56 1.66 -5.03 -6.16
CA LEU A 56 0.74 -4.91 -5.04
C LEU A 56 0.54 -3.43 -4.68
N CYS A 57 -0.71 -2.98 -4.64
CA CYS A 57 -1.06 -1.59 -4.33
C CYS A 57 -2.12 -1.55 -3.21
N GLY A 58 -1.81 -0.87 -2.10
CA GLY A 58 -2.77 -0.60 -1.03
C GLY A 58 -3.66 0.60 -1.33
N ASP A 59 -4.97 0.47 -1.15
CA ASP A 59 -5.92 1.59 -1.26
C ASP A 59 -5.95 2.44 0.02
N PHE A 60 -4.99 3.34 0.16
CA PHE A 60 -4.89 4.27 1.29
C PHE A 60 -5.79 5.50 1.19
N ARG A 61 -6.71 5.60 0.21
CA ARG A 61 -7.53 6.82 0.01
C ARG A 61 -8.33 7.21 1.26
N ALA A 62 -8.91 6.22 1.94
CA ALA A 62 -9.65 6.46 3.18
C ALA A 62 -8.73 6.94 4.33
N LEU A 63 -7.53 6.37 4.44
CA LEU A 63 -6.54 6.76 5.44
C LEU A 63 -6.00 8.16 5.17
N ASN A 64 -5.70 8.48 3.90
CA ASN A 64 -5.20 9.79 3.49
C ASN A 64 -6.20 10.92 3.75
N ASN A 65 -7.51 10.65 3.66
CA ASN A 65 -8.55 11.62 4.01
C ASN A 65 -8.72 11.80 5.52
N TYR A 66 -8.38 10.78 6.31
CA TYR A 66 -8.47 10.82 7.78
C TYR A 66 -7.25 11.47 8.43
N THR A 67 -6.08 11.30 7.82
CA THR A 67 -4.81 11.80 8.35
C THR A 67 -4.53 13.24 7.91
N LYS A 68 -3.90 14.01 8.78
CA LYS A 68 -3.38 15.34 8.44
C LYS A 68 -2.01 15.18 7.82
N ALA A 69 -1.86 15.54 6.54
CA ALA A 69 -0.57 15.51 5.87
C ALA A 69 0.43 16.46 6.53
N ASP A 70 1.59 15.94 6.90
CA ASP A 70 2.74 16.75 7.28
C ASP A 70 3.44 17.27 6.01
N ARG A 71 3.37 18.59 5.80
CA ARG A 71 3.84 19.23 4.56
C ARG A 71 5.27 19.73 4.75
N TYR A 72 6.21 18.80 4.85
CA TYR A 72 7.63 19.14 4.78
C TYR A 72 7.93 19.79 3.41
N PRO A 73 8.62 20.94 3.36
CA PRO A 73 8.89 21.63 2.11
C PRO A 73 9.92 20.86 1.28
N ILE A 74 9.43 20.11 0.29
CA ILE A 74 10.28 19.50 -0.72
C ILE A 74 10.48 20.53 -1.85
N PRO A 75 11.72 20.92 -2.17
CA PRO A 75 11.98 21.89 -3.22
C PRO A 75 11.49 21.35 -4.57
N ARG A 76 10.94 22.23 -5.41
CA ARG A 76 10.63 21.88 -6.80
C ARG A 76 11.92 21.60 -7.56
N ILE A 77 11.85 20.72 -8.55
CA ILE A 77 13.00 20.29 -9.36
C ILE A 77 13.87 21.49 -9.82
N PRO A 78 13.33 22.57 -10.40
CA PRO A 78 14.17 23.70 -10.84
C PRO A 78 14.95 24.33 -9.68
N HIS A 79 14.30 24.56 -8.53
CA HIS A 79 14.92 25.16 -7.35
C HIS A 79 15.99 24.29 -6.70
N ALA A 80 15.92 22.97 -6.92
CA ALA A 80 16.95 22.03 -6.46
C ALA A 80 18.16 22.02 -7.41
N LEU A 81 17.94 22.16 -8.72
CA LEU A 81 19.00 22.20 -9.73
C LEU A 81 19.79 23.51 -9.70
N ASP A 82 19.15 24.63 -9.35
CA ASP A 82 19.83 25.95 -9.19
C ASP A 82 20.84 25.99 -8.02
N LYS A 83 20.86 24.95 -7.17
CA LYS A 83 21.75 24.84 -6.00
C LYS A 83 22.89 23.81 -6.17
N LEU A 84 23.04 23.23 -7.36
CA LEU A 84 24.20 22.42 -7.76
C LEU A 84 25.31 23.31 -8.31
#